data_AF-A0A7V2W3E8-F1
#
_entry.id   AF-A0A7V2W3E8-F1
#
_cell.length_a   1.000
_cell.length_b   1.000
_cell.length_c   1.000
_cell.angle_alpha   90.00
_cell.angle_beta   90.00
_cell.angle_gamma   90.00
#
_symmetry.space_group_name_H-M   'P 1'
#
loop_
_entity.id
_entity.type
_entity.pdbx_description
1 polymer ?
#
loop_
_entity_poly.entity_id
_entity_poly.type
_entity_poly.pdbx_seq_one_letter_code
_entity_poly.pdbx_strand_id
1 'polypeptide(L)'
;MEIVVIGTEPPCIRCHTTFKRAKEVAQQFSEDIEVKKAAIHTKEADKYGKVEAGHGIGEAGKIKPDVEKMGKLIRELEELKAEEEKNERLIDAKLKELEVVLQPVKKKAKELGYLMTPVLIVNNQVKSADYVPSKEEIRAWIEIESKK
;
A
#
# COMPACT_ATOMS: atom_id res chain seq x y z
N MET A 1 -0.71 -20.00 -4.04
CA MET A 1 -1.54 -18.78 -3.87
C MET A 1 -0.80 -17.60 -4.49
N GLU A 2 -1.49 -16.56 -4.95
CA GLU A 2 -0.84 -15.34 -5.47
C GLU A 2 -1.23 -14.10 -4.68
N ILE A 3 -0.24 -13.28 -4.33
CA ILE A 3 -0.40 -11.95 -3.75
C ILE A 3 0.23 -10.93 -4.70
N VAL A 4 -0.53 -9.92 -5.11
CA VAL A 4 -0.03 -8.81 -5.93
C VAL A 4 -0.12 -7.52 -5.15
N VAL A 5 0.98 -6.78 -5.07
CA VAL A 5 1.00 -5.42 -4.52
C VAL A 5 1.19 -4.42 -5.67
N ILE A 6 0.17 -3.60 -5.91
CA ILE A 6 0.23 -2.53 -6.91
C ILE A 6 0.70 -1.24 -6.24
N GLY A 7 1.73 -0.64 -6.82
CA GLY A 7 2.33 0.59 -6.31
C GLY A 7 3.03 1.41 -7.39
N THR A 8 3.70 2.48 -7.00
CA THR A 8 4.54 3.28 -7.91
C THR A 8 5.89 2.62 -8.19
N GLU A 9 6.54 3.04 -9.27
CA GLU A 9 7.93 2.72 -9.59
C GLU A 9 8.71 4.02 -9.87
N PRO A 10 9.70 4.41 -9.03
CA PRO A 10 10.15 3.77 -7.79
C PRO A 10 9.06 3.70 -6.69
N PRO A 11 9.11 2.71 -5.77
CA PRO A 11 8.11 2.58 -4.72
C PRO A 11 8.25 3.67 -3.66
N CYS A 12 7.15 4.33 -3.32
CA CYS A 12 7.08 5.11 -2.08
C CYS A 12 7.12 4.19 -0.85
N ILE A 13 7.37 4.77 0.33
CA ILE A 13 7.46 4.00 1.59
C ILE A 13 6.22 3.13 1.85
N ARG A 14 5.01 3.62 1.56
CA ARG A 14 3.76 2.88 1.78
C ARG A 14 3.69 1.62 0.89
N CYS A 15 4.09 1.74 -0.38
CA CYS A 15 4.13 0.62 -1.32
C CYS A 15 5.21 -0.39 -0.94
N HIS A 16 6.40 0.10 -0.57
CA HIS A 16 7.51 -0.73 -0.09
C HIS A 16 7.12 -1.54 1.15
N THR A 17 6.59 -0.88 2.19
CA THR A 17 6.20 -1.54 3.44
C THR A 17 5.10 -2.57 3.22
N THR A 18 4.11 -2.28 2.36
CA THR A 18 3.05 -3.25 2.03
C THR A 18 3.62 -4.51 1.37
N PHE A 19 4.50 -4.35 0.37
CA PHE A 19 5.15 -5.47 -0.30
C PHE A 19 6.04 -6.28 0.64
N LYS A 20 6.84 -5.61 1.48
CA LYS A 20 7.68 -6.25 2.49
C LYS A 20 6.86 -7.10 3.44
N ARG A 21 5.78 -6.55 4.00
CA ARG A 21 4.88 -7.30 4.91
C ARG A 21 4.23 -8.49 4.23
N ALA A 22 3.75 -8.31 3.00
CA ALA A 22 3.18 -9.41 2.23
C ALA A 22 4.18 -10.56 2.06
N LYS A 23 5.43 -10.24 1.72
CA LYS A 23 6.51 -11.24 1.57
C LYS A 23 6.84 -11.93 2.89
N GLU A 24 7.00 -11.17 3.97
CA GLU A 24 7.32 -11.72 5.30
C GLU A 24 6.20 -12.62 5.84
N VAL A 25 4.95 -12.24 5.63
CA VAL A 25 3.80 -13.05 6.05
C VAL A 25 3.68 -14.30 5.17
N ALA A 26 3.84 -14.18 3.84
CA ALA A 26 3.82 -15.33 2.93
C ALA A 26 4.84 -16.41 3.30
N GLN A 27 6.04 -16.01 3.75
CA GLN A 27 7.09 -16.94 4.21
C GLN A 27 6.74 -17.73 5.48
N GLN A 28 5.70 -17.34 6.22
CA GLN A 28 5.25 -18.05 7.42
C GLN A 28 4.35 -19.25 7.09
N PHE A 29 3.91 -19.38 5.84
CA PHE A 29 3.06 -20.48 5.39
C PHE A 29 3.90 -21.55 4.69
N SER A 30 3.49 -22.81 4.84
CA SER A 30 4.14 -23.95 4.16
C SER A 30 3.79 -24.06 2.68
N GLU A 31 2.74 -23.36 2.26
CA GLU A 31 2.29 -23.30 0.86
C GLU A 31 3.23 -22.40 0.04
N ASP A 32 3.38 -22.70 -1.25
CA ASP A 32 4.07 -21.81 -2.17
C ASP A 32 3.16 -20.61 -2.51
N ILE A 33 3.39 -19.50 -1.80
CA ILE A 33 2.70 -18.23 -1.97
C ILE A 33 3.60 -17.29 -2.78
N GLU A 34 3.21 -17.03 -4.02
CA GLU A 34 3.94 -16.12 -4.89
C GLU A 34 3.55 -14.67 -4.59
N VAL A 35 4.53 -13.82 -4.25
CA VAL A 35 4.31 -12.39 -3.95
C VAL A 35 4.94 -11.53 -5.04
N LYS A 36 4.11 -10.83 -5.83
CA LYS A 36 4.52 -9.98 -6.95
C LYS A 36 4.30 -8.51 -6.67
N LYS A 37 5.09 -7.68 -7.35
CA LYS A 37 4.87 -6.24 -7.46
C LYS A 37 4.39 -5.90 -8.86
N ALA A 38 3.38 -5.05 -8.95
CA ALA A 38 2.95 -4.45 -10.22
C ALA A 38 3.01 -2.92 -10.11
N ALA A 39 3.46 -2.26 -11.18
CA ALA A 39 3.44 -0.80 -11.24
C ALA A 39 2.05 -0.30 -11.67
N ILE A 40 1.64 0.87 -11.19
CA ILE A 40 0.50 1.60 -11.75
C ILE A 40 0.71 1.86 -13.24
N HIS A 41 -0.39 2.06 -13.97
CA HIS A 41 -0.40 2.30 -15.43
C HIS A 41 0.18 1.13 -16.24
N THR A 42 0.12 -0.09 -15.70
CA THR A 42 0.44 -1.32 -16.42
C THR A 42 -0.83 -2.13 -16.66
N LYS A 43 -0.81 -2.96 -17.71
CA LYS A 43 -1.90 -3.91 -18.00
C LYS A 43 -2.20 -4.83 -16.82
N GLU A 44 -1.23 -5.11 -15.96
CA GLU A 44 -1.43 -5.92 -14.76
C GLU A 44 -2.29 -5.18 -13.74
N ALA A 45 -2.00 -3.90 -13.47
CA ALA A 45 -2.77 -3.10 -12.53
C ALA A 45 -4.21 -2.85 -13.02
N ASP A 46 -4.38 -2.63 -14.32
CA ASP A 46 -5.68 -2.31 -14.93
C ASP A 46 -6.71 -3.45 -14.80
N LYS A 47 -6.27 -4.70 -14.57
CA LYS A 47 -7.16 -5.84 -14.32
C LYS A 47 -8.05 -5.65 -13.10
N TYR A 48 -7.61 -4.86 -12.12
CA TYR A 48 -8.26 -4.75 -10.81
C TYR A 48 -9.11 -3.48 -10.66
N GLY A 49 -9.01 -2.55 -11.62
CA GLY A 49 -9.75 -1.29 -11.62
C GLY A 49 -8.87 -0.10 -11.98
N LYS A 50 -9.41 1.11 -11.79
CA LYS A 50 -8.64 2.34 -12.00
C LYS A 50 -7.67 2.55 -10.84
N VAL A 51 -6.39 2.24 -11.01
CA VAL A 51 -5.38 2.41 -9.95
C VAL A 51 -4.60 3.69 -10.14
N GLU A 52 -4.40 4.47 -9.08
CA GLU A 52 -3.63 5.71 -9.13
C GLU A 52 -2.87 6.00 -7.83
N ALA A 53 -1.78 6.75 -7.91
CA ALA A 53 -1.05 7.29 -6.78
C ALA A 53 -1.72 8.52 -6.18
N GLY A 54 -1.39 8.84 -4.93
CA GLY A 54 -1.94 10.02 -4.25
C GLY A 54 -1.71 11.33 -5.01
N HIS A 55 -0.58 11.44 -5.73
CA HIS A 55 -0.29 12.60 -6.57
C HIS A 55 -1.27 12.73 -7.74
N GLY A 56 -1.47 11.67 -8.54
CA GLY A 56 -2.40 11.68 -9.67
C GLY A 56 -3.86 11.91 -9.23
N ILE A 57 -4.27 11.36 -8.08
CA ILE A 57 -5.58 11.64 -7.49
C ILE A 57 -5.70 13.12 -7.07
N GLY A 58 -4.63 13.68 -6.51
CA GLY A 58 -4.57 15.10 -6.14
C GLY A 58 -4.79 16.02 -7.35
N GLU A 59 -4.14 15.72 -8.47
CA GLU A 59 -4.30 16.46 -9.73
C GLU A 59 -5.70 16.30 -10.32
N ALA A 60 -6.18 15.07 -10.49
CA ALA A 60 -7.50 14.77 -11.04
C ALA A 60 -8.62 15.37 -10.19
N GLY A 61 -8.45 15.34 -8.87
CA GLY A 61 -9.40 15.87 -7.90
C GLY A 61 -9.29 17.36 -7.63
N LYS A 62 -8.23 18.03 -8.11
CA LYS A 62 -7.85 19.41 -7.76
C LYS A 62 -7.82 19.65 -6.25
N ILE A 63 -7.33 18.66 -5.51
CA ILE A 63 -7.18 18.73 -4.05
C ILE A 63 -5.71 18.69 -3.68
N LYS A 64 -5.37 19.31 -2.56
CA LYS A 64 -4.03 19.24 -1.99
C LYS A 64 -4.15 18.83 -0.52
N PRO A 65 -3.48 17.75 -0.09
CA PRO A 65 -3.33 17.50 1.33
C PRO A 65 -2.43 18.59 1.95
N ASP A 66 -2.24 18.54 3.26
CA ASP A 66 -1.24 19.35 3.94
C ASP A 66 0.17 18.95 3.44
N VAL A 67 0.66 19.67 2.42
CA VAL A 67 1.91 19.35 1.72
C VAL A 67 3.12 19.53 2.63
N GLU A 68 3.07 20.50 3.54
CA GLU A 68 4.16 20.78 4.48
C GLU A 68 4.29 19.61 5.47
N LYS A 69 3.18 19.23 6.11
CA LYS A 69 3.16 18.10 7.03
C LYS A 69 3.48 16.78 6.33
N MET A 70 2.95 16.57 5.13
CA MET A 70 3.25 15.40 4.30
C MET A 70 4.75 15.32 3.98
N GLY A 71 5.35 16.41 3.52
CA GLY A 71 6.77 16.47 3.18
C GLY A 71 7.67 16.17 4.38
N LYS A 72 7.32 16.70 5.57
CA LYS A 72 8.02 16.38 6.82
C LYS A 72 7.95 14.89 7.15
N LEU A 73 6.75 14.30 7.12
CA LEU A 73 6.54 12.88 7.42
C LEU A 73 7.27 11.96 6.44
N ILE A 74 7.29 12.31 5.15
CA ILE A 74 8.01 11.52 4.13
C ILE A 74 9.52 11.51 4.43
N ARG A 75 10.12 12.66 4.76
CA ARG A 75 11.55 12.73 5.12
C ARG A 75 11.86 11.90 6.38
N GLU A 76 11.05 12.05 7.42
CA GLU A 76 11.19 11.25 8.65
C GLU A 76 11.09 9.74 8.35
N LEU A 77 10.17 9.33 7.47
CA LEU A 77 10.02 7.94 7.05
C LEU A 77 11.21 7.44 6.21
N GLU A 78 11.79 8.29 5.36
CA GLU A 78 12.99 7.97 4.57
C GLU A 78 14.21 7.76 5.47
N GLU A 79 14.37 8.59 6.50
CA GLU A 79 15.44 8.44 7.50
C GLU A 79 15.30 7.13 8.29
N LEU A 80 14.08 6.80 8.73
CA LEU A 80 13.81 5.56 9.47
C LEU A 80 14.01 4.30 8.62
N LYS A 81 13.87 4.41 7.29
CA LYS A 81 14.01 3.28 6.34
C LYS A 81 15.40 2.65 6.36
N ALA A 82 16.45 3.39 6.72
CA ALA A 82 17.82 2.87 6.76
C ALA A 82 17.99 1.70 7.77
N GLU A 83 17.28 1.75 8.89
CA GLU A 83 17.25 0.71 9.92
C GLU A 83 15.81 0.18 10.13
N GLU A 84 15.14 -0.14 9.01
CA GLU A 84 13.70 -0.47 8.97
C GLU A 84 13.29 -1.56 9.99
N GLU A 85 14.11 -2.59 10.21
CA GLU A 85 13.82 -3.66 11.17
C GLU A 85 13.80 -3.17 12.63
N LYS A 86 14.72 -2.27 13.00
CA LYS A 86 14.76 -1.69 14.35
C LYS A 86 13.69 -0.62 14.54
N ASN A 87 13.35 0.06 13.45
CA ASN A 87 12.43 1.19 13.44
C ASN A 87 10.98 0.82 13.12
N GLU A 88 10.62 -0.46 13.00
CA GLU A 88 9.29 -0.91 12.56
C GLU A 88 8.15 -0.18 13.30
N ARG A 89 8.24 -0.08 14.64
CA ARG A 89 7.23 0.62 15.47
C ARG A 89 7.14 2.12 15.19
N LEU A 90 8.27 2.77 14.91
CA LEU A 90 8.33 4.20 14.59
C LEU A 90 7.78 4.45 13.19
N ILE A 91 8.14 3.60 12.23
CA ILE A 91 7.60 3.62 10.86
C ILE A 91 6.08 3.45 10.92
N ASP A 92 5.57 2.53 11.73
CA ASP A 92 4.12 2.37 11.92
C ASP A 92 3.43 3.61 12.48
N ALA A 93 4.02 4.24 13.49
CA ALA A 93 3.49 5.48 14.04
C ALA A 93 3.44 6.59 12.99
N LYS A 94 4.52 6.74 12.20
CA LYS A 94 4.63 7.76 11.15
C LYS A 94 3.73 7.49 9.96
N LEU A 95 3.56 6.22 9.58
CA LEU A 95 2.58 5.82 8.57
C LEU A 95 1.17 6.20 9.02
N LYS A 96 0.80 5.94 10.28
CA LYS A 96 -0.51 6.38 10.83
C LYS A 96 -0.70 7.89 10.78
N GLU A 97 0.33 8.67 11.12
CA GLU A 97 0.30 10.14 10.97
C GLU A 97 0.09 10.55 9.50
N LEU A 98 0.79 9.88 8.57
CA LEU A 98 0.66 10.13 7.14
C LEU A 98 -0.73 9.75 6.61
N GLU A 99 -1.34 8.69 7.13
CA GLU A 99 -2.71 8.30 6.78
C GLU A 99 -3.74 9.38 7.14
N VAL A 100 -3.51 10.15 8.21
CA VAL A 100 -4.36 11.31 8.58
C VAL A 100 -4.20 12.44 7.57
N VAL A 101 -2.97 12.73 7.15
CA VAL A 101 -2.67 13.78 6.17
C VAL A 101 -3.25 13.46 4.79
N LEU A 102 -3.24 12.18 4.40
CA LEU A 102 -3.75 11.72 3.12
C LEU A 102 -5.28 11.57 3.05
N GLN A 103 -6.02 11.77 4.15
CA GLN A 103 -7.49 11.60 4.17
C GLN A 103 -8.24 12.36 3.06
N PRO A 104 -7.93 13.64 2.74
CA PRO A 104 -8.59 14.33 1.64
C PRO A 104 -8.38 13.62 0.29
N VAL A 105 -7.17 13.10 0.07
CA VAL A 105 -6.80 12.37 -1.15
C VAL A 105 -7.51 11.03 -1.22
N LYS A 106 -7.58 10.28 -0.12
CA LYS A 106 -8.33 9.01 -0.05
C LYS A 106 -9.81 9.20 -0.33
N LYS A 107 -10.42 10.20 0.29
CA LYS A 107 -11.84 10.52 0.09
C LYS A 107 -12.09 10.81 -1.39
N LYS A 108 -11.21 11.60 -2.01
CA LYS A 108 -11.34 11.94 -3.42
C LYS A 108 -11.11 10.75 -4.35
N ALA A 109 -10.18 9.86 -4.02
CA ALA A 109 -9.97 8.61 -4.75
C ALA A 109 -11.28 7.81 -4.82
N LYS A 110 -11.96 7.64 -3.67
CA LYS A 110 -13.25 6.94 -3.57
C LYS A 110 -14.34 7.61 -4.40
N GLU A 111 -14.46 8.93 -4.33
CA GLU A 111 -15.42 9.70 -5.14
C GLU A 111 -15.20 9.52 -6.65
N LEU A 112 -13.95 9.41 -7.08
CA LEU A 112 -13.57 9.26 -8.49
C LEU A 112 -13.54 7.79 -8.96
N GLY A 113 -13.73 6.83 -8.04
CA GLY A 113 -13.66 5.39 -8.33
C GLY A 113 -12.24 4.88 -8.55
N TYR A 114 -11.22 5.53 -7.97
CA TYR A 114 -9.84 5.06 -7.99
C TYR A 114 -9.53 4.13 -6.80
N LEU A 115 -8.78 3.08 -7.07
CA LEU A 115 -7.99 2.33 -6.09
C LEU A 115 -6.69 3.10 -5.86
N MET A 116 -6.56 3.75 -4.70
CA MET A 116 -5.34 4.49 -4.37
C MET A 116 -4.25 3.53 -3.90
N THR A 117 -3.03 3.70 -4.39
CA THR A 117 -1.90 2.90 -3.94
C THR A 117 -1.54 3.13 -2.45
N PRO A 118 -1.01 2.11 -1.76
CA PRO A 118 -0.82 0.74 -2.24
C PRO A 118 -2.15 -0.03 -2.34
N VAL A 119 -2.23 -0.92 -3.33
CA VAL A 119 -3.34 -1.89 -3.49
C VAL A 119 -2.79 -3.28 -3.22
N LEU A 120 -3.42 -4.05 -2.35
CA LEU A 120 -3.05 -5.45 -2.08
C LEU A 120 -4.15 -6.37 -2.59
N ILE A 121 -3.75 -7.32 -3.42
CA ILE A 121 -4.60 -8.33 -4.03
C ILE A 121 -4.17 -9.70 -3.52
N VAL A 122 -5.13 -10.54 -3.16
CA VAL A 122 -4.90 -11.98 -2.85
C VAL A 122 -5.84 -12.80 -3.74
N ASN A 123 -5.30 -13.74 -4.52
CA ASN A 123 -6.04 -14.59 -5.46
C ASN A 123 -7.02 -13.79 -6.34
N ASN A 124 -6.50 -12.78 -7.05
CA ASN A 124 -7.25 -11.87 -7.91
C ASN A 124 -8.35 -11.02 -7.22
N GLN A 125 -8.41 -11.00 -5.89
CA GLN A 125 -9.35 -10.16 -5.14
C GLN A 125 -8.63 -9.01 -4.44
N VAL A 126 -9.08 -7.78 -4.69
CA VAL A 126 -8.61 -6.59 -3.96
C VAL A 126 -9.00 -6.73 -2.48
N LYS A 127 -8.01 -6.78 -1.59
CA LYS A 127 -8.20 -6.85 -0.13
C LYS A 127 -8.02 -5.50 0.54
N SER A 128 -7.07 -4.71 0.07
CA SER A 128 -6.85 -3.34 0.52
C SER A 128 -6.40 -2.42 -0.61
N ALA A 129 -6.30 -1.14 -0.31
CA ALA A 129 -6.97 -0.04 -0.99
C ALA A 129 -6.68 1.20 -0.13
N ASP A 130 -5.73 2.06 -0.50
CA ASP A 130 -5.50 3.36 0.13
C ASP A 130 -4.71 3.40 1.45
N TYR A 131 -4.23 2.29 2.02
CA TYR A 131 -3.48 2.26 3.30
C TYR A 131 -2.48 1.11 3.36
N VAL A 132 -1.54 1.14 4.31
CA VAL A 132 -0.60 0.05 4.56
C VAL A 132 -1.23 -0.97 5.53
N PRO A 133 -1.61 -2.18 5.10
CA PRO A 133 -2.18 -3.19 5.99
C PRO A 133 -1.16 -3.73 6.99
N SER A 134 -1.64 -4.16 8.16
CA SER A 134 -0.82 -4.85 9.16
C SER A 134 -0.47 -6.28 8.72
N LYS A 135 0.53 -6.89 9.38
CA LYS A 135 0.88 -8.30 9.12
C LYS A 135 -0.27 -9.23 9.49
N GLU A 136 -1.03 -8.89 10.52
CA GLU A 136 -2.21 -9.63 10.99
C GLU A 136 -3.35 -9.58 9.97
N GLU A 137 -3.63 -8.41 9.39
CA GLU A 137 -4.63 -8.29 8.30
C GLU A 137 -4.25 -9.16 7.11
N ILE A 138 -3.00 -9.09 6.66
CA ILE A 138 -2.51 -9.89 5.53
C ILE A 138 -2.60 -11.39 5.84
N ARG A 139 -2.17 -11.79 7.05
CA ARG A 139 -2.24 -13.19 7.51
C ARG A 139 -3.68 -13.70 7.49
N ALA A 140 -4.62 -12.91 8.01
CA ALA A 140 -6.03 -13.28 8.03
C ALA A 140 -6.58 -13.47 6.60
N TRP A 141 -6.20 -12.63 5.64
CA TRP A 141 -6.62 -12.81 4.24
C TRP A 141 -6.04 -14.07 3.61
N ILE A 142 -4.76 -14.38 3.86
CA ILE A 142 -4.14 -15.64 3.40
C ILE A 142 -4.89 -16.83 4.00
N GLU A 143 -5.11 -16.86 5.32
CA GLU A 143 -5.81 -17.95 5.98
C GLU A 143 -7.24 -18.16 5.48
N ILE A 144 -7.95 -17.08 5.13
CA ILE A 144 -9.29 -17.15 4.54
C ILE A 144 -9.23 -17.75 3.14
N GLU A 145 -8.27 -17.36 2.32
CA GLU A 145 -8.15 -17.84 0.93
C GLU A 145 -7.54 -19.25 0.84
N SER A 146 -6.70 -19.69 1.77
CA SER A 146 -6.18 -21.08 1.81
C SER A 146 -7.22 -22.11 2.23
N LYS A 147 -8.33 -21.68 2.83
CA LYS A 147 -9.44 -22.56 3.27
C LYS A 147 -10.56 -22.72 2.23
N LYS A 148 -10.50 -21.99 1.12
CA LYS A 148 -11.48 -22.08 0.02
C LYS A 148 -11.04 -23.14 -0.99
#